data_AF-A0AA35S3I2-F1
#
_entry.id   AF-A0AA35S3I2-F1
#
_cell.length_a   1.000
_cell.length_b   1.000
_cell.length_c   1.000
_cell.angle_alpha   90.00
_cell.angle_beta   90.00
_cell.angle_gamma   90.00
#
_symmetry.space_group_name_H-M   'P 1'
#
loop_
_entity.id
_entity.type
_entity.pdbx_description
1 polymer ?
#
loop_
_entity_poly.entity_id
_entity_poly.type
_entity_poly.pdbx_seq_one_letter_code
_entity_poly.pdbx_strand_id
1 'polypeptide(L)'
;MTLACRNLWKVFGDGARDLADSIDPALSREEVLAQTGCVLAVRDVSFHVREGETFVIMGLSGSGKSTLVRCLSRLIEPTRGEVLIDGEDLLAMNKQQLRDIRRHKMGMIQGVDKATQLNRAAEVIEMVGLTGWEERYPHELSGGMQQRVGLARALAVDPEILLFDEPFSALDPLIRRDMQDQLIGLQQLVQKTMDGEFVQTGTPEELVSNPINDYVRDFTRDVPRSKVLTHVLS
;
A
#
# COMPACT_ATOMS: atom_id res chain seq x y z
N MET A 1 3.50 -9.19 13.59
CA MET A 1 2.51 -9.22 12.49
C MET A 1 3.12 -9.70 11.19
N THR A 2 2.37 -10.43 10.37
CA THR A 2 2.68 -10.73 8.95
C THR A 2 1.44 -10.55 8.08
N LEU A 3 1.59 -9.89 6.93
CA LEU A 3 0.62 -9.88 5.83
C LEU A 3 1.10 -10.86 4.75
N ALA A 4 0.22 -11.68 4.21
CA ALA A 4 0.53 -12.44 3.00
C ALA A 4 -0.65 -12.44 2.02
N CYS A 5 -0.31 -12.63 0.76
CA CYS A 5 -1.20 -12.63 -0.38
C CYS A 5 -0.85 -13.88 -1.20
N ARG A 6 -1.83 -14.68 -1.62
CA ARG A 6 -1.57 -15.90 -2.41
C ARG A 6 -2.56 -16.04 -3.55
N ASN A 7 -2.00 -16.22 -4.75
CA ASN A 7 -2.72 -16.41 -6.01
C ASN A 7 -3.92 -15.48 -6.13
N LEU A 8 -3.70 -14.19 -5.88
CA LEU A 8 -4.77 -13.20 -5.74
C LEU A 8 -5.15 -12.64 -7.10
N TRP A 9 -6.43 -12.76 -7.43
CA TRP A 9 -7.01 -12.27 -8.67
C TRP A 9 -8.13 -11.27 -8.39
N LYS A 10 -8.23 -10.25 -9.24
CA LYS A 10 -9.41 -9.39 -9.33
C LYS A 10 -9.77 -9.13 -10.77
N VAL A 11 -10.94 -9.63 -11.13
CA VAL A 11 -11.65 -9.38 -12.38
C VAL A 11 -12.94 -8.62 -12.06
N PHE A 12 -13.27 -7.63 -12.88
CA PHE A 12 -14.55 -6.90 -12.84
C PHE A 12 -15.36 -7.18 -14.11
N GLY A 13 -16.66 -7.36 -13.98
CA GLY A 13 -17.57 -7.71 -15.07
C GLY A 13 -18.48 -8.87 -14.68
N ASP A 14 -19.46 -9.17 -15.53
CA ASP A 14 -20.33 -10.33 -15.37
C ASP A 14 -19.57 -11.62 -15.71
N GLY A 15 -19.82 -12.71 -14.98
CA GLY A 15 -19.05 -13.96 -15.14
C GLY A 15 -17.59 -13.89 -14.66
N ALA A 16 -17.17 -12.80 -14.01
CA ALA A 16 -15.79 -12.57 -13.59
C ALA A 16 -15.17 -13.70 -12.76
N ARG A 17 -15.97 -14.48 -12.01
CA ARG A 17 -15.46 -15.60 -11.18
C ARG A 17 -15.05 -16.79 -12.03
N ASP A 18 -15.95 -17.26 -12.89
CA ASP A 18 -15.68 -18.37 -13.80
C ASP A 18 -14.52 -18.02 -14.75
N LEU A 19 -14.49 -16.74 -15.19
CA LEU A 19 -13.40 -16.23 -16.00
C LEU A 19 -12.05 -16.20 -15.27
N ALA A 20 -12.00 -15.89 -13.98
CA ALA A 20 -10.73 -15.90 -13.22
C ALA A 20 -10.11 -17.31 -13.09
N ASP A 21 -10.90 -18.37 -13.29
CA ASP A 21 -10.42 -19.76 -13.33
C ASP A 21 -10.08 -20.26 -14.74
N SER A 22 -10.46 -19.50 -15.79
CA SER A 22 -10.31 -19.91 -17.20
C SER A 22 -9.58 -18.90 -18.10
N ILE A 23 -9.11 -17.75 -17.59
CA ILE A 23 -8.24 -16.82 -18.33
C ILE A 23 -6.95 -17.54 -18.73
N ASP A 24 -6.64 -17.55 -20.02
CA ASP A 24 -5.31 -17.88 -20.51
C ASP A 24 -4.28 -16.86 -19.97
N PRO A 25 -3.26 -17.29 -19.19
CA PRO A 25 -2.25 -16.40 -18.64
C PRO A 25 -1.48 -15.59 -19.70
N ALA A 26 -1.39 -16.08 -20.93
CA ALA A 26 -0.66 -15.43 -22.02
C ALA A 26 -1.36 -14.18 -22.58
N LEU A 27 -2.68 -14.01 -22.38
CA LEU A 27 -3.41 -12.86 -22.90
C LEU A 27 -3.01 -11.56 -22.19
N SER A 28 -2.94 -10.47 -22.96
CA SER A 28 -2.87 -9.11 -22.41
C SER A 28 -4.19 -8.71 -21.73
N ARG A 29 -4.17 -7.59 -20.98
CA ARG A 29 -5.39 -7.08 -20.33
C ARG A 29 -6.39 -6.53 -21.36
N GLU A 30 -5.86 -5.96 -22.43
CA GLU A 30 -6.57 -5.46 -23.60
C GLU A 30 -7.28 -6.60 -24.34
N GLU A 31 -6.62 -7.74 -24.55
CA GLU A 31 -7.23 -8.92 -25.17
C GLU A 31 -8.30 -9.56 -24.28
N VAL A 32 -8.05 -9.68 -22.97
CA VAL A 32 -9.08 -10.17 -22.02
C VAL A 32 -10.32 -9.27 -22.09
N LEU A 33 -10.15 -7.94 -22.07
CA LEU A 33 -11.26 -7.00 -22.18
C LEU A 33 -11.99 -7.13 -23.53
N ALA A 34 -11.25 -7.22 -24.64
CA ALA A 34 -11.83 -7.32 -25.98
C ALA A 34 -12.60 -8.64 -26.21
N GLN A 35 -12.13 -9.74 -25.63
CA GLN A 35 -12.76 -11.07 -25.80
C GLN A 35 -13.94 -11.30 -24.84
N THR A 36 -13.90 -10.71 -23.64
CA THR A 36 -14.81 -11.10 -22.54
C THR A 36 -15.66 -9.96 -21.99
N GLY A 37 -15.35 -8.70 -22.34
CA GLY A 37 -15.94 -7.51 -21.71
C GLY A 37 -15.50 -7.28 -20.25
N CYS A 38 -14.71 -8.17 -19.66
CA CYS A 38 -14.26 -8.07 -18.28
C CYS A 38 -12.92 -7.33 -18.15
N VAL A 39 -12.79 -6.53 -17.09
CA VAL A 39 -11.54 -5.82 -16.75
C VAL A 39 -10.74 -6.66 -15.76
N LEU A 40 -9.62 -7.22 -16.22
CA LEU A 40 -8.62 -7.86 -15.36
C LEU A 40 -7.75 -6.80 -14.69
N ALA A 41 -7.92 -6.62 -13.38
CA ALA A 41 -7.24 -5.59 -12.59
C ALA A 41 -6.07 -6.12 -11.75
N VAL A 42 -6.16 -7.36 -11.26
CA VAL A 42 -5.10 -8.06 -10.51
C VAL A 42 -5.03 -9.50 -11.04
N ARG A 43 -3.83 -9.97 -11.39
CA ARG A 43 -3.53 -11.31 -11.93
C ARG A 43 -2.51 -11.98 -11.02
N ASP A 44 -2.87 -13.14 -10.49
CA ASP A 44 -2.01 -14.09 -9.76
C ASP A 44 -0.96 -13.52 -8.77
N VAL A 45 -1.32 -12.48 -8.02
CA VAL A 45 -0.38 -11.81 -7.12
C VAL A 45 -0.14 -12.65 -5.86
N SER A 46 1.13 -12.92 -5.54
CA SER A 46 1.54 -13.67 -4.35
C SER A 46 2.78 -13.06 -3.70
N PHE A 47 2.67 -12.57 -2.46
CA PHE A 47 3.78 -11.98 -1.70
C PHE A 47 3.59 -12.16 -0.18
N HIS A 48 4.64 -11.87 0.59
CA HIS A 48 4.59 -11.75 2.04
C HIS A 48 5.27 -10.45 2.50
N VAL A 49 4.77 -9.88 3.60
CA VAL A 49 5.33 -8.70 4.28
C VAL A 49 5.37 -9.03 5.77
N ARG A 50 6.55 -8.93 6.37
CA ARG A 50 6.76 -9.17 7.80
C ARG A 50 6.64 -7.88 8.60
N GLU A 51 6.73 -8.01 9.91
CA GLU A 51 6.63 -6.90 10.84
C GLU A 51 7.68 -5.82 10.56
N GLY A 52 7.23 -4.58 10.39
CA GLY A 52 8.07 -3.42 10.07
C GLY A 52 8.65 -3.40 8.65
N GLU A 53 8.52 -4.45 7.83
CA GLU A 53 8.88 -4.39 6.41
C GLU A 53 7.94 -3.40 5.69
N THR A 54 8.50 -2.43 4.94
CA THR A 54 7.68 -1.63 4.03
C THR A 54 7.61 -2.26 2.65
N PHE A 55 6.40 -2.58 2.21
CA PHE A 55 6.12 -3.03 0.86
C PHE A 55 5.62 -1.88 -0.02
N VAL A 56 6.23 -1.70 -1.19
CA VAL A 56 5.89 -0.61 -2.13
C VAL A 56 5.39 -1.22 -3.45
N ILE A 57 4.17 -0.86 -3.85
CA ILE A 57 3.57 -1.29 -5.12
C ILE A 57 3.78 -0.18 -6.15
N MET A 58 4.47 -0.50 -7.25
CA MET A 58 4.80 0.44 -8.33
C MET A 58 4.11 0.06 -9.64
N GLY A 59 4.07 1.01 -10.59
CA GLY A 59 3.48 0.81 -11.90
C GLY A 59 2.61 1.96 -12.41
N LEU A 60 2.32 1.90 -13.71
CA LEU A 60 1.57 2.92 -14.43
C LEU A 60 0.15 3.12 -13.88
N SER A 61 -0.47 4.25 -14.22
CA SER A 61 -1.91 4.44 -14.01
C SER A 61 -2.69 3.33 -14.72
N GLY A 62 -3.77 2.84 -14.11
CA GLY A 62 -4.55 1.72 -14.63
C GLY A 62 -3.97 0.30 -14.43
N SER A 63 -2.72 0.14 -14.00
CA SER A 63 -2.10 -1.19 -13.76
C SER A 63 -2.75 -2.01 -12.62
N GLY A 64 -3.60 -1.40 -11.80
CA GLY A 64 -4.36 -2.08 -10.76
C GLY A 64 -3.78 -2.02 -9.35
N LYS A 65 -2.71 -1.25 -9.11
CA LYS A 65 -2.11 -1.01 -7.77
C LYS A 65 -3.17 -0.74 -6.69
N SER A 66 -4.02 0.24 -6.96
CA SER A 66 -5.10 0.68 -6.09
C SER A 66 -6.18 -0.39 -5.86
N THR A 67 -6.38 -1.28 -6.83
CA THR A 67 -7.26 -2.44 -6.70
C THR A 67 -6.63 -3.50 -5.80
N LEU A 68 -5.33 -3.77 -5.95
CA LEU A 68 -4.59 -4.68 -5.08
C LEU A 68 -4.64 -4.20 -3.62
N VAL A 69 -4.33 -2.92 -3.35
CA VAL A 69 -4.46 -2.31 -2.00
C VAL A 69 -5.88 -2.46 -1.42
N ARG A 70 -6.91 -2.26 -2.24
CA ARG A 70 -8.32 -2.47 -1.83
C ARG A 70 -8.68 -3.93 -1.61
N CYS A 71 -8.04 -4.87 -2.29
CA CYS A 71 -8.21 -6.30 -2.06
C CYS A 71 -7.53 -6.75 -0.76
N LEU A 72 -6.31 -6.27 -0.47
CA LEU A 72 -5.58 -6.57 0.76
C LEU A 72 -6.31 -6.07 2.03
N SER A 73 -7.01 -4.94 1.93
CA SER A 73 -7.87 -4.39 2.99
C SER A 73 -9.30 -4.97 2.98
N ARG A 74 -9.63 -5.88 2.05
CA ARG A 74 -10.99 -6.39 1.74
C ARG A 74 -12.03 -5.28 1.57
N LEU A 75 -11.62 -4.09 1.12
CA LEU A 75 -12.53 -3.00 0.69
C LEU A 75 -13.18 -3.33 -0.65
N ILE A 76 -12.47 -4.08 -1.49
CA ILE A 76 -12.99 -4.78 -2.66
C ILE A 76 -12.73 -6.26 -2.40
N GLU A 77 -13.72 -7.13 -2.57
CA GLU A 77 -13.47 -8.57 -2.46
C GLU A 77 -12.67 -9.08 -3.68
N PRO A 78 -11.59 -9.85 -3.47
CA PRO A 78 -10.91 -10.57 -4.55
C PRO A 78 -11.89 -11.48 -5.29
N THR A 79 -11.58 -11.78 -6.55
CA THR A 79 -12.32 -12.78 -7.32
C THR A 79 -11.87 -14.20 -6.96
N ARG A 80 -10.57 -14.38 -6.70
CA ARG A 80 -9.90 -15.61 -6.26
C ARG A 80 -8.65 -15.27 -5.45
N GLY A 81 -8.16 -16.22 -4.66
CA GLY A 81 -6.93 -16.13 -3.86
C GLY A 81 -7.20 -15.91 -2.38
N GLU A 82 -6.12 -15.82 -1.60
CA GLU A 82 -6.15 -15.66 -0.15
C GLU A 82 -5.47 -14.34 0.24
N VAL A 83 -5.98 -13.70 1.30
CA VAL A 83 -5.29 -12.59 1.98
C VAL A 83 -5.19 -12.96 3.45
N LEU A 84 -3.97 -13.18 3.93
CA LEU A 84 -3.68 -13.72 5.24
C LEU A 84 -3.12 -12.62 6.14
N ILE A 85 -3.64 -12.50 7.36
CA ILE A 85 -3.05 -11.69 8.42
C ILE A 85 -2.74 -12.61 9.59
N ASP A 86 -1.46 -12.69 9.95
CA ASP A 86 -0.92 -13.63 10.95
C ASP A 86 -1.34 -15.09 10.72
N GLY A 87 -1.51 -15.45 9.45
CA GLY A 87 -1.96 -16.78 9.01
C GLY A 87 -3.49 -16.95 8.95
N GLU A 88 -4.29 -15.99 9.43
CA GLU A 88 -5.76 -16.03 9.32
C GLU A 88 -6.23 -15.44 7.98
N ASP A 89 -7.02 -16.20 7.21
CA ASP A 89 -7.60 -15.71 5.95
C ASP A 89 -8.73 -14.70 6.17
N LEU A 90 -8.51 -13.49 5.67
CA LEU A 90 -9.46 -12.39 5.72
C LEU A 90 -10.75 -12.68 4.93
N LEU A 91 -10.74 -13.57 3.93
CA LEU A 91 -11.95 -13.87 3.14
C LEU A 91 -12.91 -14.79 3.90
N ALA A 92 -12.37 -15.78 4.61
CA ALA A 92 -13.12 -16.66 5.52
C ALA A 92 -13.74 -15.93 6.74
N MET A 93 -13.22 -14.75 7.11
CA MET A 93 -13.71 -13.98 8.27
C MET A 93 -15.14 -13.47 8.09
N ASN A 94 -15.89 -13.52 9.20
CA ASN A 94 -17.21 -12.89 9.30
C ASN A 94 -17.11 -11.37 9.50
N LYS A 95 -18.24 -10.66 9.37
CA LYS A 95 -18.31 -9.19 9.46
C LYS A 95 -17.84 -8.61 10.80
N GLN A 96 -17.88 -9.37 11.91
CA GLN A 96 -17.38 -8.92 13.20
C GLN A 96 -15.85 -9.04 13.27
N GLN A 97 -15.30 -10.22 12.96
CA GLN A 97 -13.85 -10.44 12.87
C GLN A 97 -13.17 -9.41 11.95
N LEU A 98 -13.76 -9.16 10.78
CA LEU A 98 -13.22 -8.18 9.81
C LEU A 98 -13.28 -6.73 10.34
N ARG A 99 -14.27 -6.38 11.17
CA ARG A 99 -14.29 -5.07 11.86
C ARG A 99 -13.21 -5.01 12.93
N ASP A 100 -12.99 -6.10 13.66
CA ASP A 100 -12.04 -6.13 14.77
C ASP A 100 -10.59 -6.05 14.26
N ILE A 101 -10.24 -6.74 13.16
CA ILE A 101 -8.96 -6.53 12.46
C ILE A 101 -8.84 -5.09 11.94
N ARG A 102 -9.90 -4.53 11.32
CA ARG A 102 -9.86 -3.15 10.82
C ARG A 102 -9.66 -2.10 11.92
N ARG A 103 -10.16 -2.35 13.14
CA ARG A 103 -9.92 -1.45 14.29
C ARG A 103 -8.50 -1.59 14.82
N HIS A 104 -8.09 -2.80 15.18
CA HIS A 104 -6.87 -3.01 15.97
C HIS A 104 -5.60 -3.13 15.11
N LYS A 105 -5.68 -3.65 13.89
CA LYS A 105 -4.51 -3.94 13.04
C LYS A 105 -4.36 -3.02 11.82
N MET A 106 -5.46 -2.41 11.35
CA MET A 106 -5.49 -1.51 10.18
C MET A 106 -5.97 -0.08 10.48
N GLY A 107 -5.98 0.34 11.75
CA GLY A 107 -6.03 1.76 12.10
C GLY A 107 -7.41 2.39 12.33
N MET A 108 -8.20 1.90 13.30
CA MET A 108 -9.27 2.73 13.92
C MET A 108 -9.36 2.59 15.45
N ILE A 109 -8.97 3.65 16.18
CA ILE A 109 -9.11 3.73 17.65
C ILE A 109 -10.60 3.68 18.07
N GLN A 110 -10.90 2.80 19.01
CA GLN A 110 -12.00 2.97 19.98
C GLN A 110 -11.50 2.56 21.37
N GLY A 111 -11.81 3.33 22.41
CA GLY A 111 -11.56 2.96 23.81
C GLY A 111 -10.33 3.59 24.51
N VAL A 112 -9.51 4.39 23.83
CA VAL A 112 -8.41 5.16 24.44
C VAL A 112 -8.96 6.42 25.13
N ASP A 113 -8.37 6.83 26.26
CA ASP A 113 -8.78 8.03 26.97
C ASP A 113 -8.46 9.33 26.19
N LYS A 114 -9.19 10.41 26.51
CA LYS A 114 -9.11 11.66 25.76
C LYS A 114 -7.75 12.37 25.87
N ALA A 115 -7.02 12.23 26.98
CA ALA A 115 -5.71 12.87 27.12
C ALA A 115 -4.66 12.16 26.27
N THR A 116 -4.64 10.82 26.30
CA THR A 116 -3.76 10.02 25.43
C THR A 116 -4.06 10.24 23.94
N GLN A 117 -5.36 10.35 23.55
CA GLN A 117 -5.74 10.70 22.18
C GLN A 117 -5.22 12.07 21.75
N LEU A 118 -5.32 13.10 22.61
CA LEU A 118 -4.86 14.45 22.30
C LEU A 118 -3.33 14.52 22.20
N ASN A 119 -2.60 13.86 23.10
CA ASN A 119 -1.14 13.78 23.04
C ASN A 119 -0.67 13.12 21.74
N ARG A 120 -1.25 11.95 21.38
CA ARG A 120 -0.89 11.26 20.14
C ARG A 120 -1.28 12.05 18.89
N ALA A 121 -2.41 12.76 18.92
CA ALA A 121 -2.79 13.66 17.83
C ALA A 121 -1.78 14.82 17.66
N ALA A 122 -1.28 15.40 18.76
CA ALA A 122 -0.29 16.47 18.72
C ALA A 122 1.06 15.99 18.15
N GLU A 123 1.61 14.86 18.64
CA GLU A 123 2.82 14.22 18.11
C GLU A 123 2.76 14.03 16.59
N VAL A 124 1.63 13.51 16.11
CA VAL A 124 1.46 13.18 14.70
C VAL A 124 1.18 14.43 13.85
N ILE A 125 0.48 15.44 14.38
CA ILE A 125 0.32 16.75 13.71
C ILE A 125 1.66 17.45 13.50
N GLU A 126 2.56 17.39 14.49
CA GLU A 126 3.93 17.88 14.36
C GLU A 126 4.70 17.11 13.28
N MET A 127 4.65 15.77 13.33
CA MET A 127 5.29 14.88 12.36
C MET A 127 4.85 15.14 10.90
N VAL A 128 3.56 15.47 10.66
CA VAL A 128 3.06 15.81 9.31
C VAL A 128 3.16 17.30 8.97
N GLY A 129 3.82 18.12 9.78
CA GLY A 129 3.99 19.56 9.53
C GLY A 129 2.66 20.31 9.43
N LEU A 130 1.78 20.10 10.41
CA LEU A 130 0.49 20.78 10.54
C LEU A 130 0.33 21.56 11.86
N THR A 131 1.40 21.73 12.65
CA THR A 131 1.40 22.54 13.87
C THR A 131 0.86 23.96 13.60
N GLY A 132 -0.05 24.43 14.45
CA GLY A 132 -0.77 25.71 14.28
C GLY A 132 -2.04 25.64 13.41
N TRP A 133 -2.42 24.45 12.93
CA TRP A 133 -3.64 24.21 12.14
C TRP A 133 -4.63 23.24 12.80
N GLU A 134 -4.44 22.92 14.08
CA GLU A 134 -5.17 21.90 14.84
C GLU A 134 -6.68 22.19 14.91
N GLU A 135 -7.04 23.46 15.13
CA GLU A 135 -8.42 23.93 15.34
C GLU A 135 -9.14 24.33 14.04
N ARG A 136 -8.55 24.02 12.87
CA ARG A 136 -9.11 24.41 11.56
C ARG A 136 -9.98 23.31 10.97
N TYR A 137 -11.13 23.70 10.43
CA TYR A 137 -12.02 22.78 9.75
C TYR A 137 -11.44 22.34 8.40
N PRO A 138 -11.74 21.12 7.91
CA PRO A 138 -11.16 20.61 6.66
C PRO A 138 -11.34 21.53 5.44
N HIS A 139 -12.45 22.28 5.37
CA HIS A 139 -12.71 23.22 4.27
C HIS A 139 -11.86 24.51 4.32
N GLU A 140 -11.18 24.77 5.44
CA GLU A 140 -10.19 25.86 5.58
C GLU A 140 -8.77 25.42 5.22
N LEU A 141 -8.55 24.12 4.98
CA LEU A 141 -7.26 23.53 4.66
C LEU A 141 -7.10 23.34 3.15
N SER A 142 -5.90 23.57 2.62
CA SER A 142 -5.58 23.21 1.23
C SER A 142 -5.69 21.71 1.00
N GLY A 143 -5.90 21.26 -0.25
CA GLY A 143 -6.02 19.84 -0.58
C GLY A 143 -4.83 18.99 -0.09
N GLY A 144 -3.61 19.52 -0.18
CA GLY A 144 -2.42 18.86 0.36
C GLY A 144 -2.39 18.79 1.89
N MET A 145 -2.89 19.81 2.59
CA MET A 145 -3.05 19.77 4.05
C MET A 145 -4.14 18.78 4.47
N GLN A 146 -5.25 18.66 3.71
CA GLN A 146 -6.25 17.62 3.94
C GLN A 146 -5.69 16.20 3.75
N GLN A 147 -4.79 16.00 2.78
CA GLN A 147 -4.05 14.73 2.64
C GLN A 147 -3.14 14.47 3.84
N ARG A 148 -2.43 15.48 4.35
CA ARG A 148 -1.61 15.36 5.57
C ARG A 148 -2.45 15.09 6.82
N VAL A 149 -3.66 15.64 6.93
CA VAL A 149 -4.64 15.24 7.97
C VAL A 149 -5.07 13.78 7.79
N GLY A 150 -5.25 13.31 6.56
CA GLY A 150 -5.52 11.90 6.25
C GLY A 150 -4.40 10.97 6.71
N LEU A 151 -3.14 11.31 6.43
CA LEU A 151 -1.96 10.61 6.90
C LEU A 151 -1.87 10.65 8.44
N ALA A 152 -2.05 11.81 9.05
CA ALA A 152 -2.03 11.96 10.50
C ALA A 152 -3.11 11.09 11.18
N ARG A 153 -4.31 11.02 10.61
CA ARG A 153 -5.37 10.14 11.11
C ARG A 153 -5.03 8.65 11.01
N ALA A 154 -4.21 8.24 10.03
CA ALA A 154 -3.74 6.86 9.93
C ALA A 154 -2.64 6.56 10.97
N LEU A 155 -1.67 7.46 11.11
CA LEU A 155 -0.54 7.32 12.04
C LEU A 155 -0.95 7.47 13.52
N ALA A 156 -1.94 8.30 13.83
CA ALA A 156 -2.42 8.52 15.20
C ALA A 156 -3.01 7.26 15.87
N VAL A 157 -3.31 6.21 15.10
CA VAL A 157 -3.81 4.92 15.62
C VAL A 157 -2.69 3.92 15.95
N ASP A 158 -1.45 4.22 15.57
CA ASP A 158 -0.31 3.28 15.68
C ASP A 158 -0.60 1.89 15.07
N PRO A 159 -1.10 1.80 13.82
CA PRO A 159 -1.55 0.54 13.24
C PRO A 159 -0.39 -0.38 12.86
N GLU A 160 -0.55 -1.68 13.14
CA GLU A 160 0.41 -2.73 12.75
C GLU A 160 0.61 -2.82 11.22
N ILE A 161 -0.37 -2.39 10.40
CA ILE A 161 -0.25 -2.22 8.95
C ILE A 161 -0.76 -0.84 8.50
N LEU A 162 0.08 -0.14 7.74
CA LEU A 162 -0.29 1.01 6.92
C LEU A 162 -0.38 0.61 5.45
N LEU A 163 -1.51 0.91 4.81
CA LEU A 163 -1.70 0.75 3.37
C LEU A 163 -1.91 2.11 2.71
N PHE A 164 -1.09 2.42 1.71
CA PHE A 164 -1.13 3.69 0.98
C PHE A 164 -1.49 3.47 -0.49
N ASP A 165 -2.36 4.32 -1.02
CA ASP A 165 -2.75 4.36 -2.44
C ASP A 165 -2.48 5.79 -2.96
N GLU A 166 -1.37 5.97 -3.67
CA GLU A 166 -0.87 7.24 -4.21
C GLU A 166 -0.97 8.47 -3.26
N PRO A 167 -0.53 8.36 -1.99
CA PRO A 167 -0.84 9.31 -0.90
C PRO A 167 -0.27 10.73 -1.10
N PHE A 168 0.71 10.90 -1.99
CA PHE A 168 1.39 12.19 -2.26
C PHE A 168 1.14 12.72 -3.67
N SER A 169 0.22 12.11 -4.42
CA SER A 169 -0.08 12.44 -5.82
C SER A 169 -0.56 13.89 -6.01
N ALA A 170 -1.37 14.41 -5.07
CA ALA A 170 -1.90 15.76 -5.09
C ALA A 170 -1.06 16.79 -4.29
N LEU A 171 0.10 16.38 -3.76
CA LEU A 171 1.07 17.29 -3.15
C LEU A 171 1.96 17.92 -4.24
N ASP A 172 2.36 19.17 -4.04
CA ASP A 172 3.38 19.82 -4.87
C ASP A 172 4.74 19.13 -4.74
N PRO A 173 5.69 19.34 -5.68
CA PRO A 173 6.94 18.61 -5.69
C PRO A 173 7.84 18.77 -4.45
N LEU A 174 7.75 19.90 -3.72
CA LEU A 174 8.56 20.12 -2.53
C LEU A 174 7.96 19.40 -1.33
N ILE A 175 6.67 19.62 -1.06
CA ILE A 175 5.98 18.96 0.06
C ILE A 175 5.90 17.45 -0.14
N ARG A 176 5.77 16.98 -1.39
CA ARG A 176 5.87 15.55 -1.73
C ARG A 176 7.20 14.97 -1.28
N ARG A 177 8.31 15.66 -1.57
CA ARG A 177 9.65 15.22 -1.23
C ARG A 177 9.87 15.21 0.28
N ASP A 178 9.48 16.29 0.97
CA ASP A 178 9.57 16.36 2.43
C ASP A 178 8.78 15.23 3.11
N MET A 179 7.55 14.94 2.65
CA MET A 179 6.74 13.85 3.19
C MET A 179 7.28 12.46 2.85
N GLN A 180 7.88 12.27 1.67
CA GLN A 180 8.61 11.06 1.33
C GLN A 180 9.84 10.88 2.24
N ASP A 181 10.64 11.94 2.45
CA ASP A 181 11.82 11.90 3.31
C ASP A 181 11.44 11.70 4.80
N GLN A 182 10.30 12.21 5.28
CA GLN A 182 9.77 11.90 6.64
C GLN A 182 9.34 10.43 6.78
N LEU A 183 8.67 9.86 5.79
CA LEU A 183 8.28 8.44 5.80
C LEU A 183 9.49 7.50 5.62
N ILE A 184 10.52 7.94 4.90
CA ILE A 184 11.83 7.27 4.86
C ILE A 184 12.56 7.41 6.20
N GLY A 185 12.36 8.52 6.92
CA GLY A 185 12.86 8.74 8.29
C GLY A 185 12.23 7.78 9.31
N LEU A 186 10.92 7.54 9.21
CA LEU A 186 10.19 6.49 9.95
C LEU A 186 10.66 5.06 9.61
N GLN A 187 11.41 4.88 8.51
CA GLN A 187 11.68 3.59 7.86
C GLN A 187 13.03 2.95 8.20
N GLN A 188 13.94 3.65 8.90
CA GLN A 188 15.36 3.25 9.03
C GLN A 188 15.64 2.01 9.91
N LEU A 189 14.74 1.01 9.96
CA LEU A 189 14.83 -0.12 10.89
C LEU A 189 14.57 -1.53 10.32
N VAL A 190 14.09 -1.73 9.08
CA VAL A 190 13.80 -3.10 8.54
C VAL A 190 14.15 -3.29 7.05
N GLN A 191 14.57 -4.51 6.66
CA GLN A 191 15.07 -4.90 5.32
C GLN A 191 14.30 -6.10 4.70
N LYS A 192 14.13 -6.12 3.34
CA LYS A 192 13.76 -7.26 2.42
C LYS A 192 12.27 -7.71 2.38
N THR A 193 11.72 -8.52 1.43
CA THR A 193 11.88 -8.71 -0.07
C THR A 193 10.83 -9.72 -0.67
N MET A 194 10.41 -9.54 -1.94
CA MET A 194 9.69 -10.47 -2.89
C MET A 194 8.16 -10.75 -2.70
N ASP A 195 7.31 -11.04 -3.71
CA ASP A 195 7.43 -11.06 -5.19
C ASP A 195 6.08 -10.67 -5.90
N GLY A 196 5.99 -10.58 -7.23
CA GLY A 196 4.69 -10.61 -7.97
C GLY A 196 4.48 -9.61 -9.12
N GLU A 197 3.75 -10.03 -10.18
CA GLU A 197 3.58 -9.30 -11.45
C GLU A 197 2.81 -7.96 -11.35
N PHE A 198 3.51 -6.88 -11.01
CA PHE A 198 3.60 -5.66 -11.84
C PHE A 198 4.79 -4.86 -11.31
N VAL A 199 5.85 -4.71 -12.13
CA VAL A 199 7.06 -3.93 -11.81
C VAL A 199 7.80 -4.44 -10.56
N GLN A 200 8.71 -5.40 -10.76
CA GLN A 200 9.66 -5.98 -9.79
C GLN A 200 9.49 -5.57 -8.33
N THR A 201 9.19 -6.52 -7.46
CA THR A 201 9.37 -6.30 -6.02
C THR A 201 10.75 -6.77 -5.58
N GLY A 202 11.32 -6.09 -4.59
CA GLY A 202 12.66 -6.31 -4.06
C GLY A 202 13.03 -5.17 -3.12
N THR A 203 14.19 -5.23 -2.48
CA THR A 203 14.71 -4.04 -1.78
C THR A 203 14.93 -2.89 -2.76
N PRO A 204 14.99 -1.63 -2.27
CA PRO A 204 15.53 -0.52 -3.04
C PRO A 204 16.89 -0.84 -3.69
N GLU A 205 17.72 -1.65 -3.02
CA GLU A 205 18.99 -2.17 -3.54
C GLU A 205 18.80 -3.10 -4.74
N GLU A 206 17.95 -4.13 -4.63
CA GLU A 206 17.66 -5.10 -5.68
C GLU A 206 17.02 -4.42 -6.90
N LEU A 207 16.13 -3.45 -6.68
CA LEU A 207 15.50 -2.61 -7.71
C LEU A 207 16.51 -1.79 -8.53
N VAL A 208 17.48 -1.16 -7.86
CA VAL A 208 18.50 -0.29 -8.48
C VAL A 208 19.66 -1.08 -9.08
N SER A 209 19.98 -2.24 -8.50
CA SER A 209 21.14 -3.07 -8.87
C SER A 209 20.82 -4.12 -9.93
N ASN A 210 19.62 -4.70 -9.88
CA ASN A 210 19.20 -5.81 -10.72
C ASN A 210 17.77 -5.61 -11.25
N PRO A 211 17.52 -4.57 -12.08
CA PRO A 211 16.20 -4.29 -12.65
C PRO A 211 15.75 -5.41 -13.61
N ILE A 212 14.58 -6.00 -13.37
CA ILE A 212 14.04 -7.15 -14.12
C ILE A 212 13.67 -6.80 -15.57
N ASN A 213 13.43 -5.52 -15.85
CA ASN A 213 13.13 -5.00 -17.18
C ASN A 213 13.52 -3.51 -17.29
N ASP A 214 13.50 -2.98 -18.51
CA ASP A 214 13.95 -1.62 -18.77
C ASP A 214 13.02 -0.54 -18.19
N TYR A 215 11.75 -0.86 -17.91
CA TYR A 215 10.86 0.04 -17.17
C TYR A 215 11.33 0.26 -15.72
N VAL A 216 11.71 -0.81 -15.01
CA VAL A 216 12.28 -0.69 -13.65
C VAL A 216 13.63 0.03 -13.71
N ARG A 217 14.47 -0.30 -14.70
CA ARG A 217 15.78 0.34 -14.93
C ARG A 217 15.66 1.85 -15.12
N ASP A 218 14.67 2.29 -15.89
CA ASP A 218 14.46 3.70 -16.21
C ASP A 218 13.80 4.45 -15.04
N PHE A 219 12.88 3.80 -14.32
CA PHE A 219 12.27 4.36 -13.11
C PHE A 219 13.30 4.54 -11.97
N THR A 220 14.24 3.61 -11.83
CA THR A 220 15.29 3.66 -10.78
C THR A 220 16.54 4.45 -11.17
N ARG A 221 16.59 4.98 -12.41
CA ARG A 221 17.78 5.61 -13.00
C ARG A 221 18.36 6.77 -12.18
N ASP A 222 17.48 7.61 -11.62
CA ASP A 222 17.86 8.82 -10.87
C ASP A 222 18.04 8.57 -9.36
N VAL A 223 17.86 7.32 -8.90
CA VAL A 223 18.03 6.96 -7.49
C VAL A 223 19.53 6.96 -7.13
N PRO A 224 19.98 7.77 -6.16
CA PRO A 224 21.40 7.84 -5.81
C PRO A 224 21.91 6.52 -5.21
N ARG A 225 22.64 5.72 -6.00
CA ARG A 225 23.15 4.40 -5.60
C ARG A 225 23.89 4.39 -4.25
N SER A 226 24.59 5.47 -3.90
CA SER A 226 25.28 5.64 -2.62
C SER A 226 24.36 5.69 -1.39
N LYS A 227 23.09 6.06 -1.55
CA LYS A 227 22.07 6.02 -0.49
C LYS A 227 21.40 4.65 -0.32
N VAL A 228 21.69 3.71 -1.22
CA VAL A 228 20.91 2.47 -1.37
C VAL A 228 21.79 1.22 -1.24
N LEU A 229 23.04 1.27 -1.71
CA LEU A 229 24.04 0.19 -1.61
C LEU A 229 24.80 0.19 -0.26
N THR A 230 24.28 0.88 0.76
CA THR A 230 25.05 1.28 1.96
C THR A 230 25.29 0.16 2.98
N HIS A 231 24.77 -1.05 2.75
CA HIS A 231 24.85 -2.21 3.67
C HIS A 231 25.77 -3.35 3.21
N VAL A 232 26.70 -3.09 2.29
CA VAL A 232 27.84 -3.99 2.03
C VAL A 232 29.11 -3.37 2.59
N LEU A 233 29.39 -3.63 3.89
CA LEU A 233 30.71 -3.70 4.56
C LEU A 233 30.59 -3.55 6.11
N SER A 234 29.96 -4.54 6.77
CA SER A 234 30.22 -4.88 8.19
C SER A 234 29.64 -6.26 8.52
#